data_AF-A0A2S6SPR8-F1
#
_entry.id   AF-A0A2S6SPR8-F1
#
_cell.length_a   1.000
_cell.length_b   1.000
_cell.length_c   1.000
_cell.angle_alpha   90.00
_cell.angle_beta   90.00
_cell.angle_gamma   90.00
#
_symmetry.space_group_name_H-M   'P 1'
#
loop_
_entity.id
_entity.type
_entity.pdbx_description
1 polymer ?
#
loop_
_entity_poly.entity_id
_entity_poly.type
_entity_poly.pdbx_seq_one_letter_code
_entity_poly.pdbx_strand_id
1 'polypeptide(L)' 'MYWIVILIGIIILSLSLSNPFYRLLIKKKIKLNIILEIILRFILFLLAFIIIFLGLYLESI' A
#
# COMPACT_ATOMS: atom_id res chain seq x y z
N MET A 1 -11.35 4.72 -16.57
CA MET A 1 -11.21 3.72 -15.47
C MET A 1 -9.89 3.82 -14.71
N TYR A 2 -8.86 4.50 -15.24
CA TYR A 2 -7.57 4.73 -14.59
C TYR A 2 -7.68 5.39 -13.20
N TRP A 3 -8.65 6.28 -12.99
CA TRP A 3 -8.94 6.86 -11.67
C TRP A 3 -9.13 5.79 -10.58
N ILE A 4 -9.77 4.66 -10.88
CA ILE A 4 -9.97 3.56 -9.92
C ILE A 4 -8.62 2.90 -9.57
N VAL A 5 -7.72 2.75 -10.55
CA VAL A 5 -6.37 2.21 -10.35
C VAL A 5 -5.56 3.13 -9.44
N ILE A 6 -5.61 4.44 -9.70
CA ILE A 6 -4.95 5.46 -8.88
C ILE A 6 -5.52 5.45 -7.45
N LEU A 7 -6.84 5.37 -7.30
CA LEU A 7 -7.52 5.33 -5.99
C LEU A 7 -7.13 4.09 -5.18
N ILE A 8 -7.04 2.93 -5.84
CA ILE A 8 -6.53 1.69 -5.23
C ILE A 8 -5.08 1.86 -4.79
N GLY A 9 -4.23 2.46 -5.63
CA GLY A 9 -2.84 2.77 -5.28
C GLY A 9 -2.72 3.66 -4.05
N ILE A 10 -3.54 4.71 -3.96
CA ILE A 10 -3.58 5.63 -2.80
C ILE A 10 -4.03 4.91 -1.52
N ILE A 11 -5.04 4.02 -1.60
CA ILE A 11 -5.47 3.22 -0.46
C ILE A 11 -4.33 2.31 0.03
N ILE A 12 -3.64 1.62 -0.87
CA ILE A 12 -2.51 0.75 -0.51
C ILE A 12 -1.36 1.57 0.08
N LEU A 13 -1.07 2.75 -0.48
CA LEU A 13 -0.08 3.69 0.05
C LEU A 13 -0.44 4.09 1.49
N SER A 14 -1.70 4.46 1.73
CA SER A 14 -2.20 4.84 3.06
C SER A 14 -2.06 3.69 4.06
N LEU A 15 -2.23 2.45 3.61
CA LEU A 15 -2.09 1.23 4.43
C LEU A 15 -0.63 0.97 4.81
N SER A 16 0.32 1.27 3.92
CA SER A 16 1.76 1.13 4.17
C SER A 16 2.28 2.15 5.19
N LEU A 17 1.74 3.37 5.18
CA LEU A 17 2.16 4.50 6.03
C LEU A 17 1.45 4.49 7.39
N SER A 18 0.17 4.12 7.44
CA SER A 18 -0.67 4.30 8.63
C SER A 18 -0.50 3.15 9.63
N ASN A 19 0.14 3.45 10.75
CA ASN A 19 0.22 2.58 11.94
C ASN A 19 -1.15 2.02 12.41
N PRO A 20 -2.26 2.80 12.47
CA PRO A 20 -3.55 2.28 12.95
C PRO A 20 -4.18 1.27 11.99
N PHE A 21 -4.14 1.49 10.68
CA PHE A 21 -4.66 0.54 9.69
C PHE A 21 -3.84 -0.74 9.63
N TYR A 22 -2.51 -0.63 9.64
CA TYR A 22 -1.62 -1.78 9.74
C TYR A 22 -1.89 -2.59 11.03
N ARG A 23 -2.09 -1.88 12.16
CA ARG A 23 -2.40 -2.52 13.44
C ARG A 23 -3.75 -3.24 13.44
N LEU A 24 -4.78 -2.64 12.84
CA LEU A 24 -6.13 -3.19 12.78
C LEU A 24 -6.24 -4.39 11.82
N LEU A 25 -5.64 -4.29 10.63
CA LEU A 25 -5.80 -5.29 9.57
C LEU A 25 -4.79 -6.44 9.68
N ILE A 26 -3.53 -6.15 10.03
CA ILE A 26 -2.43 -7.12 9.98
C ILE A 26 -2.03 -7.53 11.39
N LYS A 27 -1.70 -6.58 12.27
CA LYS A 27 -1.15 -6.88 13.61
C LYS A 27 -2.13 -7.57 14.56
N LYS A 28 -3.44 -7.37 14.37
CA LYS A 28 -4.49 -8.07 15.14
C LYS A 28 -4.65 -9.55 14.71
N LYS A 29 -4.30 -9.89 13.47
CA LYS A 29 -4.45 -11.24 12.91
C LYS A 29 -3.14 -12.03 12.89
N ILE A 30 -2.00 -11.35 12.79
CA ILE A 30 -0.68 -11.97 12.60
C ILE A 30 0.30 -11.34 13.60
N LYS A 31 0.90 -12.16 14.47
CA LYS A 31 2.03 -11.74 15.32
C LYS A 31 3.31 -11.76 14.49
N LEU A 32 3.55 -10.70 13.71
CA LEU A 32 4.82 -10.49 13.02
C LEU A 32 5.83 -9.80 13.95
N ASN A 33 7.09 -10.21 13.88
CA ASN A 33 8.18 -9.48 14.53
C ASN A 33 8.35 -8.11 13.88
N ILE A 34 8.81 -7.12 14.67
CA ILE A 34 8.95 -5.71 14.24
C ILE A 34 9.76 -5.54 12.94
N ILE A 35 10.79 -6.37 12.74
CA ILE A 35 11.61 -6.37 11.52
C ILE A 35 10.77 -6.79 10.30
N LEU A 36 9.96 -7.85 10.44
CA LEU A 36 9.06 -8.30 9.37
C LEU A 36 7.95 -7.29 9.11
N GLU A 37 7.47 -6.57 10.14
CA GLU A 37 6.47 -5.53 9.95
C GLU A 37 7.00 -4.37 9.07
N ILE A 38 8.24 -3.95 9.32
CA ILE A 38 8.91 -2.89 8.56
C ILE A 38 9.14 -3.34 7.11
N ILE A 39 9.62 -4.57 6.90
CA ILE A 39 9.83 -5.13 5.56
C ILE A 39 8.50 -5.19 4.79
N LEU A 40 7.42 -5.67 5.43
CA LEU A 40 6.11 -5.76 4.79
C LEU A 40 5.58 -4.38 4.39
N ARG A 41 5.75 -3.36 5.25
CA ARG A 41 5.38 -1.97 4.93
C ARG A 41 6.17 -1.42 3.76
N PHE A 42 7.47 -1.69 3.70
CA PHE A 42 8.32 -1.25 2.61
C PHE A 42 7.91 -1.88 1.27
N ILE A 43 7.59 -3.18 1.26
CA ILE A 43 7.07 -3.87 0.09
C ILE A 43 5.72 -3.27 -0.34
N LEU A 44 4.78 -3.08 0.59
CA LEU A 44 3.48 -2.44 0.30
C LEU A 44 3.63 -1.02 -0.25
N PHE A 45 4.59 -0.26 0.27
CA PHE A 45 4.89 1.10 -0.20
C PHE A 45 5.37 1.09 -1.65
N LEU A 46 6.35 0.24 -1.99
CA LEU A 46 6.84 0.09 -3.36
C LEU A 46 5.72 -0.34 -4.32
N LEU A 47 4.88 -1.28 -3.88
CA LEU A 47 3.78 -1.82 -4.67
C LEU A 47 2.71 -0.76 -4.93
N ALA A 48 2.36 0.04 -3.92
CA ALA A 48 1.48 1.20 -4.09
C ALA A 48 2.05 2.21 -5.07
N PHE A 49 3.35 2.50 -4.96
CA PHE A 49 4.04 3.44 -5.86
C PHE A 49 3.94 2.97 -7.32
N ILE A 50 4.24 1.70 -7.59
CA ILE A 50 4.12 1.11 -8.93
C ILE A 50 2.70 1.24 -9.47
N ILE A 51 1.68 0.94 -8.65
CA ILE A 51 0.26 1.01 -9.07
C ILE A 51 -0.14 2.46 -9.39
N ILE A 52 0.27 3.43 -8.59
CA ILE A 52 -0.04 4.84 -8.82
C ILE A 52 0.58 5.30 -10.14
N PHE A 53 1.88 5.01 -10.36
CA PHE A 53 2.56 5.36 -11.60
C PHE A 53 1.97 4.65 -12.82
N LEU A 54 1.56 3.39 -12.68
CA LEU A 54 0.84 2.67 -13.74
C LEU A 54 -0.50 3.35 -14.06
N GLY A 55 -1.25 3.75 -13.04
CA GLY A 55 -2.52 4.47 -13.20
C GLY A 55 -2.34 5.82 -13.92
N LEU A 56 -1.31 6.58 -13.55
CA LEU A 56 -0.95 7.85 -14.20
C LEU A 56 -0.47 7.63 -15.65
N TYR A 57 0.30 6.58 -15.90
CA TYR A 57 0.74 6.23 -17.25
C TYR A 57 -0.45 5.90 -18.15
N LEU A 58 -1.41 5.12 -17.64
CA LEU A 58 -2.67 4.80 -18.34
C LEU A 58 -3.58 6.01 -18.53
N GLU A 59 -3.48 7.02 -17.66
CA GLU A 59 -4.17 8.31 -17.84
C GLU A 59 -3.53 9.14 -18.96
N SER A 60 -2.21 9.05 -19.11
CA SER A 60 -1.45 9.85 -20.08
C SER A 60 -1.54 9.37 -21.54
N ILE A 61 -2.04 8.14 -21.77
CA ILE A 61 -2.29 7.54 -23.08
C ILE A 61 -3.71 7.86 -23.53
#